data_AF-A0A386C5R0-F1
#
_entry.id   AF-A0A386C5R0-F1
#
_cell.length_a   1.000
_cell.length_b   1.000
_cell.length_c   1.000
_cell.angle_alpha   90.00
_cell.angle_beta   90.00
_cell.angle_gamma   90.00
#
_symmetry.space_group_name_H-M   'P 1'
#
loop_
_entity.id
_entity.type
_entity.pdbx_description
1 polymer ?
#
loop_
_entity_poly.entity_id
_entity_poly.type
_entity_poly.pdbx_seq_one_letter_code
_entity_poly.pdbx_strand_id
1 'polypeptide(L)'
;MHLAGNRRAEADEVYYPESAAATARLLISQPADILHLHIGGLLSGRLLGLCAFCGALPRRKSVLTFHSGGFCSSPEGQAITPRSVASFVFRRLDAIVAVNREIADFFVGRCRVPQDRVHLIPPHASIGATLKAAAELPKTLQQFFDLHDPLLLSVGLLEPEYDLPVQMETLGLVRMRHPRAGLVMIGSGSLETQLRARMAALPFSEHLLLAGDVPHKATLRAIRDCRLLLRTTLYDGDALSVREALEIGTPVIATDNGMRPPGCQLIPAPAQPELLRDKIEALLAAPIPQAAAPQTPAGTENLEAVLKLYQSLLR
;
A
#
# COMPACT_ATOMS: atom_id res chain seq x y z
N MET A 1 10.67 -17.67 -7.04
CA MET A 1 9.28 -18.04 -7.39
C MET A 1 8.25 -17.19 -6.65
N HIS A 2 7.46 -16.41 -7.39
CA HIS A 2 6.33 -15.62 -6.87
C HIS A 2 5.01 -16.12 -7.45
N LEU A 3 3.97 -16.26 -6.62
CA LEU A 3 2.63 -16.68 -7.05
C LEU A 3 1.66 -15.52 -6.89
N ALA A 4 1.08 -15.05 -8.00
CA ALA A 4 0.15 -13.93 -8.02
C ALA A 4 -1.26 -14.37 -8.46
N GLY A 5 -2.29 -13.82 -7.83
CA GLY A 5 -3.69 -14.17 -8.09
C GLY A 5 -4.31 -13.52 -9.33
N ASN A 6 -3.73 -12.41 -9.82
CA ASN A 6 -4.25 -11.63 -10.94
C ASN A 6 -3.17 -11.41 -12.01
N ARG A 7 -3.53 -11.65 -13.29
CA ARG A 7 -2.64 -11.50 -14.45
C ARG A 7 -2.09 -10.07 -14.56
N ARG A 8 -0.80 -9.86 -14.27
CA ARG A 8 -0.04 -8.72 -14.79
C ARG A 8 1.38 -9.16 -15.14
N ALA A 9 1.73 -8.96 -16.42
CA ALA A 9 3.04 -9.12 -17.08
C ALA A 9 3.82 -10.41 -16.79
N GLU A 10 4.22 -11.11 -17.87
CA GLU A 10 5.26 -12.14 -17.79
C GLU A 10 6.56 -11.50 -17.30
N ALA A 11 6.88 -11.77 -16.04
CA ALA A 11 8.21 -11.60 -15.49
C ALA A 11 8.74 -13.00 -15.17
N ASP A 12 10.05 -13.22 -15.36
CA ASP A 12 10.69 -14.49 -15.03
C ASP A 12 10.32 -14.92 -13.60
N GLU A 13 9.95 -16.20 -13.44
CA GLU A 13 9.55 -16.83 -12.17
C GLU A 13 8.21 -16.41 -11.52
N VAL A 14 7.32 -15.72 -12.24
CA VAL A 14 5.94 -15.46 -11.79
C VAL A 14 4.97 -16.48 -12.39
N TYR A 15 4.33 -17.29 -11.54
CA TYR A 15 3.42 -18.36 -11.99
C TYR A 15 1.96 -18.05 -11.63
N TYR A 16 1.06 -18.38 -12.56
CA TYR A 16 -0.40 -18.18 -12.43
C TYR A 16 -1.15 -19.52 -12.48
N PRO A 17 -1.16 -20.29 -11.37
CA PRO A 17 -1.83 -21.59 -11.36
C PRO A 17 -3.36 -21.44 -11.48
N GLU A 18 -3.94 -22.17 -12.44
CA GLU A 18 -5.37 -22.10 -12.77
C GLU A 18 -6.27 -22.84 -11.76
N SER A 19 -5.70 -23.70 -10.90
CA SER A 19 -6.46 -24.48 -9.92
C SER A 19 -5.67 -24.71 -8.63
N ALA A 20 -6.38 -25.04 -7.54
CA ALA A 20 -5.77 -25.43 -6.27
C ALA A 20 -4.82 -26.64 -6.42
N ALA A 21 -5.17 -27.62 -7.26
CA ALA A 21 -4.33 -28.78 -7.53
C ALA A 21 -3.05 -28.39 -8.29
N ALA A 22 -3.15 -27.44 -9.24
CA ALA A 22 -1.99 -26.90 -9.94
C ALA A 22 -1.07 -26.13 -8.96
N THR A 23 -1.64 -25.28 -8.08
CA THR A 23 -0.86 -24.60 -7.05
C THR A 23 -0.15 -25.59 -6.13
N ALA A 24 -0.85 -26.63 -5.64
CA ALA A 24 -0.27 -27.64 -4.75
C ALA A 24 0.87 -28.41 -5.41
N ARG A 25 0.67 -28.88 -6.65
CA ARG A 25 1.72 -29.58 -7.42
C ARG A 25 2.95 -28.70 -7.64
N LEU A 26 2.74 -27.44 -7.99
CA LEU A 26 3.82 -26.49 -8.20
C LEU A 26 4.59 -26.23 -6.90
N LEU A 27 3.90 -26.02 -5.78
CA LEU A 27 4.55 -25.83 -4.49
C LEU A 27 5.37 -27.06 -4.08
N ILE A 28 4.84 -28.27 -4.27
CA ILE A 28 5.54 -29.52 -3.96
C ILE A 28 6.77 -29.70 -4.86
N SER A 29 6.70 -29.33 -6.14
CA SER A 29 7.81 -29.55 -7.09
C SER A 29 8.99 -28.59 -6.89
N GLN A 30 8.80 -27.47 -6.20
CA GLN A 30 9.91 -26.54 -5.93
C GLN A 30 10.86 -27.07 -4.84
N PRO A 31 12.19 -26.97 -5.00
CA PRO A 31 13.17 -27.39 -3.98
C PRO A 31 13.34 -26.36 -2.84
N ALA A 32 12.31 -25.58 -2.52
CA ALA A 32 12.42 -24.48 -1.55
C ALA A 32 12.23 -24.96 -0.09
N ASP A 33 13.15 -24.53 0.78
CA ASP A 33 13.06 -24.79 2.24
C ASP A 33 12.04 -23.89 2.94
N ILE A 34 11.77 -22.70 2.38
CA ILE A 34 10.82 -21.73 2.93
C ILE A 34 9.72 -21.43 1.91
N LEU A 35 8.47 -21.52 2.36
CA LEU A 35 7.28 -21.09 1.65
C LEU A 35 6.76 -19.81 2.30
N HIS A 36 7.04 -18.67 1.67
CA HIS A 36 6.58 -17.37 2.15
C HIS A 36 5.34 -16.88 1.40
N LEU A 37 4.21 -16.87 2.10
CA LEU A 37 2.90 -16.42 1.64
C LEU A 37 2.77 -14.91 1.88
N HIS A 38 2.44 -14.15 0.84
CA HIS A 38 2.05 -12.74 0.96
C HIS A 38 0.56 -12.62 0.68
N ILE A 39 -0.23 -12.26 1.69
CA ILE A 39 -1.69 -12.18 1.59
C ILE A 39 -2.16 -10.77 1.94
N GLY A 40 -2.91 -10.14 1.04
CA GLY A 40 -3.63 -8.89 1.28
C GLY A 40 -5.13 -9.06 1.06
N GLY A 41 -5.91 -8.06 1.49
CA GLY A 41 -7.37 -8.07 1.36
C GLY A 41 -8.08 -9.04 2.33
N LEU A 42 -9.28 -9.49 1.96
CA LEU A 42 -10.07 -10.40 2.78
C LEU A 42 -9.48 -11.82 2.78
N LEU A 43 -9.44 -12.45 3.95
CA LEU A 43 -9.00 -13.83 4.10
C LEU A 43 -10.07 -14.80 3.62
N SER A 44 -10.04 -15.13 2.33
CA SER A 44 -10.94 -16.16 1.77
C SER A 44 -10.61 -17.56 2.29
N GLY A 45 -11.60 -18.47 2.27
CA GLY A 45 -11.38 -19.88 2.63
C GLY A 45 -10.32 -20.57 1.77
N ARG A 46 -10.16 -20.15 0.51
CA ARG A 46 -9.08 -20.63 -0.38
C ARG A 46 -7.70 -20.23 0.12
N LEU A 47 -7.52 -18.97 0.53
CA LEU A 47 -6.26 -18.46 1.07
C LEU A 47 -5.94 -19.12 2.42
N LEU A 48 -6.96 -19.35 3.25
CA LEU A 48 -6.81 -20.08 4.50
C LEU A 48 -6.41 -21.55 4.25
N GLY A 49 -7.04 -22.22 3.28
CA GLY A 49 -6.68 -23.57 2.86
C GLY A 49 -5.25 -23.65 2.33
N LEU A 50 -4.79 -22.64 1.60
CA LEU A 50 -3.40 -22.53 1.16
C LEU A 50 -2.43 -22.40 2.33
N CYS A 51 -2.74 -21.57 3.34
CA CYS A 51 -1.95 -21.48 4.56
C CYS A 51 -1.87 -22.84 5.29
N ALA A 52 -3.01 -23.53 5.39
CA ALA A 52 -3.07 -24.85 6.01
C ALA A 52 -2.24 -25.90 5.26
N PHE A 53 -2.29 -25.88 3.92
CA PHE A 53 -1.50 -26.75 3.07
C PHE A 53 0.00 -26.48 3.24
N CYS A 54 0.43 -25.22 3.14
CA CYS A 54 1.85 -24.86 3.30
C CYS A 54 2.38 -25.20 4.69
N GLY A 55 1.61 -24.96 5.75
CA GLY A 55 2.00 -25.32 7.12
C GLY A 55 1.99 -26.82 7.42
N ALA A 56 1.45 -27.65 6.52
CA ALA A 56 1.44 -29.10 6.63
C ALA A 56 2.55 -29.79 5.82
N LEU A 57 3.28 -29.06 4.96
CA LEU A 57 4.32 -29.64 4.13
C LEU A 57 5.55 -30.01 4.97
N PRO A 58 5.94 -31.29 5.03
CA PRO A 58 7.06 -31.71 5.85
C PRO A 58 8.38 -31.15 5.33
N ARG A 59 9.33 -30.90 6.24
CA ARG A 59 10.69 -30.38 5.95
C ARG A 59 10.73 -28.98 5.32
N ARG A 60 9.62 -28.24 5.33
CA ARG A 60 9.57 -26.85 4.87
C ARG A 60 9.08 -25.94 5.97
N LYS A 61 9.53 -24.69 5.93
CA LYS A 61 9.11 -23.63 6.84
C LYS A 61 8.06 -22.76 6.16
N SER A 62 6.98 -22.49 6.87
CA SER A 62 5.84 -21.72 6.40
C SER A 62 5.85 -20.33 7.04
N VAL A 63 5.97 -19.30 6.21
CA VAL A 63 5.96 -17.90 6.64
C VAL A 63 4.75 -17.21 6.00
N LEU A 64 4.04 -16.39 6.77
CA LEU A 64 2.94 -15.56 6.27
C LEU A 64 3.23 -14.09 6.53
N THR A 65 3.38 -13.27 5.49
CA THR A 65 3.19 -11.82 5.61
C THR A 65 1.74 -11.46 5.31
N PHE A 66 1.09 -10.85 6.30
CA PHE A 66 -0.28 -10.38 6.17
C PHE A 66 -0.30 -8.86 5.93
N HIS A 67 -0.73 -8.44 4.73
CA HIS A 67 -0.78 -7.05 4.26
C HIS A 67 -2.17 -6.43 4.39
N SER A 68 -3.11 -7.11 5.04
CA SER A 68 -4.49 -6.64 5.06
C SER A 68 -4.66 -5.54 6.09
N GLY A 69 -4.46 -4.30 5.62
CA GLY A 69 -4.74 -3.11 6.41
C GLY A 69 -6.10 -3.18 7.05
N GLY A 70 -7.11 -3.73 6.35
CA GLY A 70 -8.58 -3.84 6.59
C GLY A 70 -9.10 -4.84 7.60
N PHE A 71 -8.46 -6.00 7.60
CA PHE A 71 -9.17 -7.22 7.95
C PHE A 71 -9.32 -7.39 9.45
N CYS A 72 -8.32 -6.97 10.23
CA CYS A 72 -8.33 -7.13 11.68
C CYS A 72 -9.51 -6.41 12.34
N SER A 73 -9.91 -5.26 11.80
CA SER A 73 -11.05 -4.46 12.25
C SER A 73 -12.36 -4.77 11.53
N SER A 74 -12.36 -5.58 10.46
CA SER A 74 -13.58 -5.96 9.74
C SER A 74 -14.45 -6.95 10.52
N PRO A 75 -15.76 -7.07 10.23
CA PRO A 75 -16.63 -8.05 10.87
C PRO A 75 -16.07 -9.49 10.80
N GLU A 76 -15.44 -9.86 9.69
CA GLU A 76 -14.83 -11.18 9.48
C GLU A 76 -13.61 -11.40 10.39
N GLY A 77 -12.71 -10.42 10.50
CA GLY A 77 -11.60 -10.49 11.45
C GLY A 77 -12.09 -10.48 12.90
N GLN A 78 -13.12 -9.68 13.18
CA GLN A 78 -13.77 -9.60 14.49
C GLN A 78 -14.56 -10.86 14.86
N ALA A 79 -14.92 -11.70 13.88
CA ALA A 79 -15.53 -13.01 14.12
C ALA A 79 -14.50 -14.11 14.44
N ILE A 80 -13.21 -13.89 14.16
CA ILE A 80 -12.15 -14.86 14.46
C ILE A 80 -11.95 -14.94 15.97
N THR A 81 -12.02 -16.17 16.48
CA THR A 81 -11.79 -16.52 17.88
C THR A 81 -10.66 -17.55 17.99
N PRO A 82 -10.05 -17.76 19.18
CA PRO A 82 -9.00 -18.75 19.35
C PRO A 82 -9.37 -20.18 18.93
N ARG A 83 -10.67 -20.52 18.93
CA ARG A 83 -11.21 -21.84 18.54
C ARG A 83 -11.57 -21.95 17.06
N SER A 84 -11.46 -20.86 16.30
CA SER A 84 -11.76 -20.87 14.87
C SER A 84 -10.76 -21.71 14.07
N VAL A 85 -11.20 -22.21 12.92
CA VAL A 85 -10.33 -22.89 11.95
C VAL A 85 -9.19 -21.96 11.52
N ALA A 86 -9.48 -20.67 11.34
CA ALA A 86 -8.47 -19.67 10.99
C ALA A 86 -7.33 -19.62 12.01
N SER A 87 -7.66 -19.45 13.29
CA SER A 87 -6.65 -19.40 14.36
C SER A 87 -5.88 -20.71 14.51
N PHE A 88 -6.52 -21.85 14.29
CA PHE A 88 -5.84 -23.15 14.28
C PHE A 88 -4.80 -23.26 13.16
N VAL A 89 -5.15 -22.81 11.95
CA VAL A 89 -4.21 -22.77 10.81
C VAL A 89 -3.06 -21.81 11.09
N PHE A 90 -3.33 -20.60 11.59
CA PHE A 90 -2.29 -19.61 11.89
C PHE A 90 -1.30 -20.10 12.94
N ARG A 91 -1.76 -20.82 13.96
CA ARG A 91 -0.88 -21.42 14.99
C ARG A 91 0.04 -22.53 14.45
N ARG A 92 -0.25 -23.08 13.27
CA ARG A 92 0.60 -24.08 12.63
C ARG A 92 1.68 -23.51 11.73
N LEU A 93 1.60 -22.22 11.41
CA LEU A 93 2.66 -21.56 10.68
C LEU A 93 3.92 -21.46 11.55
N ASP A 94 5.08 -21.52 10.90
CA ASP A 94 6.37 -21.41 11.57
C ASP A 94 6.66 -19.95 11.95
N ALA A 95 6.24 -19.00 11.10
CA ALA A 95 6.32 -17.57 11.40
C ALA A 95 5.21 -16.76 10.71
N ILE A 96 4.85 -15.64 11.32
CA ILE A 96 3.95 -14.63 10.79
C ILE A 96 4.65 -13.28 10.85
N VAL A 97 4.74 -12.62 9.71
CA VAL A 97 5.18 -11.24 9.58
C VAL A 97 3.96 -10.34 9.61
N ALA A 98 3.85 -9.55 10.67
CA ALA A 98 2.87 -8.49 10.82
C ALA A 98 3.47 -7.18 10.30
N VAL A 99 2.80 -6.52 9.36
CA VAL A 99 3.30 -5.28 8.75
C VAL A 99 2.99 -4.02 9.56
N ASN A 100 2.20 -4.15 10.62
CA ASN A 100 1.88 -3.11 11.58
C ASN A 100 1.51 -3.74 12.94
N ARG A 101 1.37 -2.90 13.96
CA ARG A 101 1.08 -3.35 15.33
C ARG A 101 -0.32 -3.95 15.49
N GLU A 102 -1.31 -3.42 14.78
CA GLU A 102 -2.69 -3.94 14.82
C GLU A 102 -2.73 -5.42 14.39
N ILE A 103 -2.04 -5.76 13.30
CA ILE A 103 -1.94 -7.13 12.80
C ILE A 103 -1.17 -8.02 13.78
N ALA A 104 -0.10 -7.52 14.40
CA ALA A 104 0.64 -8.27 15.41
C ALA A 104 -0.25 -8.60 16.62
N ASP A 105 -0.95 -7.60 17.14
CA ASP A 105 -1.86 -7.73 18.28
C ASP A 105 -3.05 -8.64 17.95
N PHE A 106 -3.54 -8.61 16.71
CA PHE A 106 -4.56 -9.53 16.21
C PHE A 106 -4.08 -10.99 16.27
N PHE A 107 -2.88 -11.30 15.74
CA PHE A 107 -2.38 -12.67 15.73
C PHE A 107 -2.06 -13.19 17.15
N VAL A 108 -1.43 -12.37 17.99
CA VAL A 108 -1.08 -12.76 19.36
C VAL A 108 -2.33 -12.83 20.25
N GLY A 109 -3.13 -11.77 20.29
CA GLY A 109 -4.26 -11.64 21.21
C GLY A 109 -5.46 -12.49 20.81
N ARG A 110 -5.86 -12.42 19.53
CA ARG A 110 -7.11 -13.04 19.05
C ARG A 110 -6.90 -14.44 18.48
N CYS A 111 -5.88 -14.61 17.63
CA CYS A 111 -5.56 -15.93 17.07
C CYS A 111 -4.74 -16.82 18.03
N ARG A 112 -4.17 -16.25 19.10
CA ARG A 112 -3.32 -16.96 20.06
C ARG A 112 -2.12 -17.64 19.40
N VAL A 113 -1.55 -17.00 18.38
CA VAL A 113 -0.27 -17.40 17.81
C VAL A 113 0.81 -17.12 18.84
N PRO A 114 1.76 -18.04 19.09
CA PRO A 114 2.88 -17.80 19.99
C PRO A 114 3.64 -16.51 19.62
N GLN A 115 3.97 -15.69 20.62
CA GLN A 115 4.57 -14.38 20.40
C GLN A 115 5.94 -14.47 19.70
N ASP A 116 6.70 -15.51 19.97
CA ASP A 116 7.99 -15.82 19.34
C ASP A 116 7.89 -16.12 17.84
N ARG A 117 6.67 -16.36 17.32
CA ARG A 117 6.40 -16.57 15.89
C ARG A 117 5.80 -15.36 15.20
N VAL A 118 5.46 -14.30 15.93
CA VAL A 118 4.87 -13.08 15.35
C VAL A 118 5.93 -11.98 15.30
N HIS A 119 6.33 -11.60 14.09
CA HIS A 119 7.39 -10.64 13.85
C HIS A 119 6.80 -9.35 13.25
N LEU A 120 6.94 -8.23 13.96
CA LEU A 120 6.56 -6.92 13.44
C LEU A 120 7.66 -6.42 12.49
N ILE A 121 7.41 -6.53 11.17
CA ILE A 121 8.32 -6.03 10.13
C ILE A 121 7.49 -5.13 9.20
N PRO A 122 7.60 -3.79 9.32
CA PRO A 122 6.88 -2.86 8.45
C PRO A 122 7.25 -3.05 6.98
N PRO A 123 6.36 -2.69 6.04
CA PRO A 123 6.69 -2.76 4.63
C PRO A 123 7.76 -1.73 4.29
N HIS A 124 8.50 -2.00 3.22
CA HIS A 124 9.61 -1.17 2.78
C HIS A 124 9.39 -0.74 1.33
N ALA A 125 9.55 0.56 1.08
CA ALA A 125 9.78 1.05 -0.26
C ALA A 125 11.28 0.90 -0.51
N SER A 126 11.70 0.04 -1.45
CA SER A 126 13.10 -0.03 -1.87
C SER A 126 13.22 0.70 -3.21
N ILE A 127 13.23 2.02 -3.20
CA ILE A 127 13.15 2.82 -4.42
C ILE A 127 14.49 3.42 -4.86
N GLY A 128 15.55 3.32 -4.05
CA GLY A 128 16.86 3.94 -4.35
C GLY A 128 17.48 3.58 -5.71
N ALA A 129 17.39 2.31 -6.14
CA ALA A 129 17.83 1.91 -7.48
C ALA A 129 16.90 2.42 -8.60
N THR A 130 15.61 2.50 -8.30
CA THR A 130 14.56 2.91 -9.24
C THR A 130 14.56 4.42 -9.47
N LEU A 131 14.82 5.23 -8.44
CA LEU A 131 14.92 6.69 -8.54
C LEU A 131 16.11 7.17 -9.39
N LYS A 132 17.19 6.39 -9.44
CA LYS A 132 18.35 6.69 -10.29
C LYS A 132 18.08 6.47 -11.78
N ALA A 133 17.09 5.65 -12.12
CA ALA A 133 16.71 5.43 -13.51
C ALA A 133 15.82 6.59 -13.99
N ALA A 134 16.18 7.23 -15.11
CA ALA A 134 15.29 8.18 -15.75
C ALA A 134 14.00 7.47 -16.19
N ALA A 135 12.85 7.93 -15.68
CA ALA A 135 11.54 7.41 -16.05
C ALA A 135 10.78 8.47 -16.84
N GLU A 136 10.11 8.05 -17.92
CA GLU A 136 9.21 8.91 -18.67
C GLU A 136 7.80 8.84 -18.07
N LEU A 137 7.15 9.99 -17.91
CA LEU A 137 5.73 10.04 -17.59
C LEU A 137 4.93 9.70 -18.86
N PRO A 138 3.82 8.95 -18.76
CA PRO A 138 2.86 8.84 -19.86
C PRO A 138 2.48 10.22 -20.39
N LYS A 139 2.29 10.33 -21.71
CA LYS A 139 2.09 11.62 -22.40
C LYS A 139 1.00 12.48 -21.77
N THR A 140 -0.15 11.88 -21.44
CA THR A 140 -1.29 12.58 -20.80
C THR A 140 -0.92 13.13 -19.42
N LEU A 141 -0.17 12.36 -18.64
CA LEU A 141 0.30 12.75 -17.33
C LEU A 141 1.34 13.88 -17.42
N GLN A 142 2.30 13.76 -18.34
CA GLN A 142 3.29 14.81 -18.62
C GLN A 142 2.62 16.14 -19.00
N GLN A 143 1.68 16.10 -19.95
CA GLN A 143 0.94 17.29 -20.38
C GLN A 143 0.20 17.96 -19.23
N PHE A 144 -0.40 17.16 -18.34
CA PHE A 144 -1.11 17.70 -17.19
C PHE A 144 -0.16 18.36 -16.17
N PHE A 145 1.01 17.76 -15.94
CA PHE A 145 2.07 18.34 -15.11
C PHE A 145 2.60 19.66 -15.68
N ASP A 146 2.73 19.77 -17.00
CA ASP A 146 3.22 20.99 -17.64
C ASP A 146 2.22 22.17 -17.51
N LEU A 147 0.92 21.86 -17.39
CA LEU A 147 -0.16 22.85 -17.32
C LEU A 147 -0.45 23.34 -15.89
N HIS A 148 -0.20 22.52 -14.87
CA HIS A 148 -0.64 22.77 -13.50
C HIS A 148 0.51 22.91 -12.49
N ASP A 149 0.47 23.97 -11.69
CA ASP A 149 1.33 24.18 -10.52
C ASP A 149 0.55 25.04 -9.50
N PRO A 150 0.43 24.62 -8.23
CA PRO A 150 0.96 23.39 -7.64
C PRO A 150 0.21 22.12 -8.07
N LEU A 151 0.94 21.02 -8.23
CA LEU A 151 0.34 19.71 -8.51
C LEU A 151 0.23 18.86 -7.26
N LEU A 152 -1.00 18.46 -6.93
CA LEU A 152 -1.33 17.52 -5.86
C LEU A 152 -1.47 16.12 -6.45
N LEU A 153 -0.98 15.11 -5.75
CA LEU A 153 -1.00 13.73 -6.22
C LEU A 153 -1.71 12.80 -5.24
N SER A 154 -2.51 11.88 -5.75
CA SER A 154 -3.07 10.75 -5.01
C SER A 154 -2.69 9.46 -5.71
N VAL A 155 -2.16 8.51 -4.95
CA VAL A 155 -1.75 7.19 -5.45
C VAL A 155 -2.42 6.14 -4.60
N GLY A 156 -3.32 5.35 -5.19
CA GLY A 156 -4.18 4.43 -4.46
C GLY A 156 -5.21 3.77 -5.35
N LEU A 157 -6.07 2.92 -4.78
CA LEU A 157 -7.19 2.35 -5.52
C LEU A 157 -8.31 3.38 -5.65
N LEU A 158 -9.08 3.28 -6.74
CA LEU A 158 -10.31 4.06 -6.91
C LEU A 158 -11.47 3.33 -6.23
N GLU A 159 -11.40 3.19 -4.91
CA GLU A 159 -12.36 2.45 -4.09
C GLU A 159 -12.91 3.33 -2.95
N PRO A 160 -14.10 3.02 -2.39
CA PRO A 160 -14.75 3.85 -1.37
C PRO A 160 -13.86 4.20 -0.18
N GLU A 161 -12.99 3.27 0.25
CA GLU A 161 -12.10 3.48 1.38
C GLU A 161 -11.02 4.56 1.18
N TYR A 162 -10.78 5.03 -0.05
CA TYR A 162 -9.80 6.08 -0.34
C TYR A 162 -10.36 7.51 -0.24
N ASP A 163 -11.68 7.66 -0.11
CA ASP A 163 -12.39 8.94 0.00
C ASP A 163 -11.95 9.99 -1.04
N LEU A 164 -11.70 9.59 -2.27
CA LEU A 164 -11.26 10.48 -3.36
C LEU A 164 -12.18 11.70 -3.61
N PRO A 165 -13.52 11.61 -3.44
CA PRO A 165 -14.41 12.76 -3.38
C PRO A 165 -13.91 13.98 -2.61
N VAL A 166 -13.39 13.79 -1.40
CA VAL A 166 -12.95 14.89 -0.53
C VAL A 166 -11.77 15.65 -1.13
N GLN A 167 -10.90 14.96 -1.89
CA GLN A 167 -9.74 15.56 -2.53
C GLN A 167 -10.16 16.50 -3.67
N MET A 168 -11.20 16.11 -4.44
CA MET A 168 -11.75 16.95 -5.52
C MET A 168 -12.42 18.21 -4.97
N GLU A 169 -13.20 18.08 -3.88
CA GLU A 169 -13.80 19.23 -3.19
C GLU A 169 -12.73 20.17 -2.65
N THR A 170 -11.71 19.60 -2.00
CA THR A 170 -10.58 20.36 -1.47
C THR A 170 -9.82 21.11 -2.56
N LEU A 171 -9.59 20.50 -3.73
CA LEU A 171 -8.95 21.19 -4.84
C LEU A 171 -9.76 22.43 -5.26
N GLY A 172 -11.09 22.34 -5.27
CA GLY A 172 -11.97 23.48 -5.54
C GLY A 172 -11.68 24.66 -4.62
N LEU A 173 -11.47 24.41 -3.33
CA LEU A 173 -11.12 25.43 -2.33
C LEU A 173 -9.69 25.97 -2.54
N VAL A 174 -8.71 25.09 -2.72
CA VAL A 174 -7.30 25.47 -2.94
C VAL A 174 -7.15 26.35 -4.19
N ARG A 175 -7.94 26.08 -5.25
CA ARG A 175 -7.92 26.87 -6.48
C ARG A 175 -8.31 28.32 -6.31
N MET A 176 -9.03 28.69 -5.24
CA MET A 176 -9.36 30.09 -4.96
C MET A 176 -8.10 30.95 -4.74
N ARG A 177 -7.04 30.36 -4.19
CA ARG A 177 -5.74 31.03 -3.97
C ARG A 177 -4.67 30.59 -4.96
N HIS A 178 -4.82 29.40 -5.53
CA HIS A 178 -3.90 28.82 -6.50
C HIS A 178 -4.66 28.42 -7.78
N PRO A 179 -5.02 29.37 -8.67
CA PRO A 179 -5.90 29.10 -9.80
C PRO A 179 -5.41 28.02 -10.78
N ARG A 180 -4.09 27.79 -10.81
CA ARG A 180 -3.42 26.77 -11.63
C ARG A 180 -3.20 25.43 -10.91
N ALA A 181 -3.66 25.28 -9.67
CA ALA A 181 -3.52 24.02 -8.95
C ALA A 181 -4.22 22.87 -9.69
N GLY A 182 -3.61 21.69 -9.70
CA GLY A 182 -4.18 20.49 -10.32
C GLY A 182 -4.10 19.30 -9.38
N LEU A 183 -5.03 18.35 -9.50
CA LEU A 183 -5.01 17.07 -8.78
C LEU A 183 -4.95 15.92 -9.77
N VAL A 184 -3.94 15.07 -9.59
CA VAL A 184 -3.81 13.80 -10.29
C VAL A 184 -4.15 12.66 -9.34
N MET A 185 -4.99 11.74 -9.79
CA MET A 185 -5.31 10.48 -9.13
C MET A 185 -4.79 9.32 -9.99
N ILE A 186 -3.78 8.61 -9.49
CA ILE A 186 -3.18 7.43 -10.10
C ILE A 186 -3.73 6.17 -9.45
N GLY A 187 -4.27 5.28 -10.27
CA GLY A 187 -4.84 4.00 -9.87
C GLY A 187 -6.08 3.63 -10.67
N SER A 188 -6.65 2.47 -10.35
CA SER A 188 -7.89 1.95 -10.92
C SER A 188 -8.76 1.37 -9.81
N GLY A 189 -10.05 1.17 -10.09
CA GLY A 189 -10.99 0.64 -9.10
C GLY A 189 -12.45 0.82 -9.52
N SER A 190 -13.35 0.31 -8.69
CA SER A 190 -14.79 0.28 -8.94
C SER A 190 -15.42 1.67 -9.10
N LEU A 191 -14.82 2.71 -8.52
CA LEU A 191 -15.34 4.06 -8.55
C LEU A 191 -14.99 4.85 -9.82
N GLU A 192 -14.22 4.29 -10.77
CA GLU A 192 -13.72 5.07 -11.91
C GLU A 192 -14.83 5.81 -12.67
N THR A 193 -15.91 5.12 -13.05
CA THR A 193 -17.05 5.72 -13.77
C THR A 193 -17.71 6.84 -12.94
N GLN A 194 -17.90 6.61 -11.63
CA GLN A 194 -18.52 7.57 -10.73
C GLN A 194 -17.64 8.82 -10.56
N LEU A 195 -16.33 8.63 -10.40
CA LEU A 195 -15.37 9.73 -10.27
C LEU A 195 -15.31 10.56 -11.56
N ARG A 196 -15.29 9.92 -12.74
CA ARG A 196 -15.34 10.63 -14.04
C ARG A 196 -16.60 11.48 -14.19
N ALA A 197 -17.76 10.91 -13.86
CA ALA A 197 -19.03 11.64 -13.91
C ALA A 197 -19.03 12.85 -12.95
N ARG A 198 -18.51 12.66 -11.74
CA ARG A 198 -18.37 13.72 -10.73
C ARG A 198 -17.39 14.81 -11.17
N MET A 199 -16.23 14.45 -11.72
CA MET A 199 -15.27 15.40 -12.27
C MET A 199 -15.89 16.24 -13.37
N ALA A 200 -16.61 15.62 -14.31
CA ALA A 200 -17.25 16.31 -15.43
C ALA A 200 -18.32 17.33 -14.98
N ALA A 201 -18.94 17.12 -13.82
CA ALA A 201 -19.91 18.03 -13.24
C ALA A 201 -19.29 19.23 -12.50
N LEU A 202 -17.98 19.21 -12.22
CA LEU A 202 -17.30 20.30 -11.54
C LEU A 202 -16.88 21.39 -12.55
N PRO A 203 -17.03 22.69 -12.19
CA PRO A 203 -16.67 23.79 -13.09
C PRO A 203 -15.17 23.95 -13.33
N PHE A 204 -14.35 23.09 -12.71
CA PHE A 204 -12.89 23.05 -12.81
C PHE A 204 -12.39 21.66 -13.21
N SER A 205 -13.20 20.91 -13.96
CA SER A 205 -12.90 19.55 -14.41
C SER A 205 -11.52 19.41 -15.10
N GLU A 206 -11.07 20.44 -15.81
CA GLU A 206 -9.75 20.53 -16.45
C GLU A 206 -8.56 20.50 -15.47
N HIS A 207 -8.80 20.77 -14.18
CA HIS A 207 -7.82 20.70 -13.09
C HIS A 207 -7.79 19.33 -12.39
N LEU A 208 -8.52 18.34 -12.90
CA LEU A 208 -8.60 17.00 -12.34
C LEU A 208 -8.17 15.97 -13.39
N LEU A 209 -7.29 15.05 -13.01
CA LEU A 209 -6.88 13.94 -13.89
C LEU A 209 -7.01 12.59 -13.18
N LEU A 210 -7.80 11.69 -13.77
CA LEU A 210 -7.72 10.25 -13.49
C LEU A 210 -6.74 9.62 -14.48
N ALA A 211 -5.54 9.29 -13.99
CA ALA A 211 -4.44 8.79 -14.81
C ALA A 211 -4.52 7.28 -15.10
N GLY A 212 -5.39 6.56 -14.40
CA GLY A 212 -5.42 5.10 -14.46
C GLY A 212 -4.20 4.47 -13.79
N ASP A 213 -3.95 3.18 -14.08
CA ASP A 213 -2.73 2.51 -13.68
C ASP A 213 -1.51 3.08 -14.43
N VAL A 214 -0.52 3.54 -13.67
CA VAL A 214 0.75 4.08 -14.19
C VAL A 214 1.89 3.13 -13.80
N PRO A 215 2.85 2.83 -14.69
CA PRO A 215 4.00 2.00 -14.35
C PRO A 215 4.74 2.55 -13.13
N HIS A 216 5.13 1.68 -12.20
CA HIS A 216 5.68 2.10 -10.91
C HIS A 216 6.83 3.12 -11.01
N LYS A 217 7.76 2.96 -11.97
CA LYS A 217 8.83 3.94 -12.21
C LYS A 217 8.31 5.35 -12.53
N ALA A 218 7.27 5.43 -13.36
CA ALA A 218 6.61 6.69 -13.70
C ALA A 218 5.80 7.23 -12.52
N THR A 219 5.19 6.37 -11.70
CA THR A 219 4.54 6.77 -10.43
C THR A 219 5.55 7.41 -9.47
N LEU A 220 6.73 6.82 -9.28
CA LEU A 220 7.79 7.40 -8.45
C LEU A 220 8.26 8.76 -8.98
N ARG A 221 8.38 8.90 -10.30
CA ARG A 221 8.65 10.21 -10.92
C ARG A 221 7.52 11.21 -10.64
N ALA A 222 6.25 10.79 -10.77
CA ALA A 222 5.12 11.66 -10.47
C ALA A 222 5.10 12.11 -8.99
N ILE A 223 5.44 11.20 -8.06
CA ILE A 223 5.58 11.52 -6.64
C ILE A 223 6.70 12.55 -6.41
N ARG A 224 7.85 12.38 -7.07
CA ARG A 224 8.98 13.32 -6.97
C ARG A 224 8.65 14.70 -7.55
N ASP A 225 7.95 14.72 -8.68
CA ASP A 225 7.70 15.95 -9.44
C ASP A 225 6.46 16.71 -8.92
N CYS A 226 5.62 16.11 -8.05
CA CYS A 226 4.47 16.78 -7.43
C CYS A 226 4.84 17.63 -6.21
N ARG A 227 3.93 18.49 -5.75
CA ARG A 227 4.12 19.32 -4.56
C ARG A 227 3.87 18.58 -3.25
N LEU A 228 2.86 17.71 -3.26
CA LEU A 228 2.52 16.88 -2.12
C LEU A 228 1.71 15.67 -2.57
N LEU A 229 1.74 14.63 -1.74
CA LEU A 229 0.91 13.45 -1.87
C LEU A 229 -0.23 13.48 -0.83
N LEU A 230 -1.44 13.17 -1.30
CA LEU A 230 -2.66 13.04 -0.50
C LEU A 230 -3.00 11.56 -0.30
N ARG A 231 -3.34 11.21 0.94
CA ARG A 231 -3.82 9.86 1.32
C ARG A 231 -4.99 9.97 2.30
N THR A 232 -6.15 10.35 1.80
CA THR A 232 -7.36 10.70 2.59
C THR A 232 -8.25 9.49 2.92
N THR A 233 -7.67 8.34 3.21
CA THR A 233 -8.44 7.09 3.34
C THR A 233 -9.34 7.05 4.57
N LEU A 234 -10.57 6.57 4.45
CA LEU A 234 -11.44 6.22 5.59
C LEU A 234 -10.86 5.04 6.38
N TYR A 235 -10.24 4.12 5.65
CA TYR A 235 -9.62 2.95 6.21
C TYR A 235 -8.45 2.54 5.29
N ASP A 236 -7.27 2.32 5.86
CA ASP A 236 -6.07 1.93 5.12
C ASP A 236 -5.03 1.34 6.07
N GLY A 237 -4.07 0.61 5.51
CA GLY A 237 -2.87 0.22 6.23
C GLY A 237 -1.81 1.32 6.22
N ASP A 238 -0.56 0.89 6.32
CA ASP A 238 0.61 1.77 6.37
C ASP A 238 0.96 2.44 5.02
N ALA A 239 0.50 1.86 3.90
CA ALA A 239 0.59 2.37 2.52
C ALA A 239 2.00 2.57 1.93
N LEU A 240 2.33 1.75 0.92
CA LEU A 240 3.61 1.88 0.19
C LEU A 240 3.81 3.25 -0.45
N SER A 241 2.78 3.82 -1.09
CA SER A 241 2.90 5.14 -1.74
C SER A 241 3.23 6.27 -0.75
N VAL A 242 2.83 6.14 0.53
CA VAL A 242 3.19 7.08 1.58
C VAL A 242 4.67 6.94 1.92
N ARG A 243 5.17 5.71 2.07
CA ARG A 243 6.60 5.45 2.31
C ARG A 243 7.47 5.93 1.16
N GLU A 244 7.04 5.67 -0.07
CA GLU A 244 7.74 6.10 -1.28
C GLU A 244 7.85 7.63 -1.34
N ALA A 245 6.77 8.35 -1.05
CA ALA A 245 6.79 9.81 -1.00
C ALA A 245 7.72 10.34 0.09
N LEU A 246 7.68 9.77 1.30
CA LEU A 246 8.56 10.19 2.39
C LEU A 246 10.04 9.90 2.09
N GLU A 247 10.36 8.77 1.46
CA GLU A 247 11.73 8.44 1.05
C GLU A 247 12.25 9.36 -0.06
N ILE A 248 11.37 9.78 -0.98
CA ILE A 248 11.68 10.79 -2.01
C ILE A 248 11.85 12.19 -1.40
N GLY A 249 11.25 12.45 -0.24
CA GLY A 249 11.16 13.76 0.39
C GLY A 249 9.95 14.60 -0.06
N THR A 250 8.98 13.98 -0.74
CA THR A 250 7.71 14.60 -1.10
C THR A 250 6.82 14.71 0.15
N PRO A 251 6.32 15.91 0.51
CA PRO A 251 5.39 16.07 1.63
C PRO A 251 4.15 15.20 1.49
N VAL A 252 3.72 14.58 2.59
CA VAL A 252 2.51 13.74 2.64
C VAL A 252 1.50 14.34 3.61
N ILE A 253 0.26 14.52 3.16
CA ILE A 253 -0.91 14.68 4.03
C ILE A 253 -1.71 13.38 4.00
N ALA A 254 -1.91 12.77 5.16
CA ALA A 254 -2.62 11.50 5.26
C ALA A 254 -3.64 11.51 6.40
N THR A 255 -4.71 10.75 6.26
CA THR A 255 -5.59 10.44 7.39
C THR A 255 -4.84 9.62 8.44
N ASP A 256 -5.07 9.98 9.69
CA ASP A 256 -4.55 9.26 10.85
C ASP A 256 -5.31 7.94 11.03
N ASN A 257 -4.58 6.85 10.89
CA ASN A 257 -5.04 5.49 11.15
C ASN A 257 -4.22 4.80 12.25
N GLY A 258 -3.43 5.56 13.03
CA GLY A 258 -2.55 5.05 14.07
C GLY A 258 -1.31 4.29 13.56
N MET A 259 -1.16 4.13 12.24
CA MET A 259 -0.12 3.29 11.63
C MET A 259 0.75 4.03 10.60
N ARG A 260 0.44 5.30 10.30
CA ARG A 260 1.23 6.09 9.34
C ARG A 260 2.69 6.21 9.79
N PRO A 261 3.65 6.11 8.86
CA PRO A 261 5.05 6.32 9.19
C PRO A 261 5.30 7.77 9.65
N PRO A 262 6.31 8.00 10.50
CA PRO A 262 6.70 9.34 10.93
C PRO A 262 7.06 10.21 9.71
N GLY A 263 6.73 11.50 9.77
CA GLY A 263 6.94 12.45 8.67
C GLY A 263 5.66 12.81 7.89
N CYS A 264 4.57 12.04 8.05
CA CYS A 264 3.27 12.42 7.53
C CYS A 264 2.68 13.61 8.30
N GLN A 265 2.04 14.55 7.60
CA GLN A 265 1.11 15.48 8.22
C GLN A 265 -0.26 14.81 8.36
N LEU A 266 -0.65 14.53 9.60
CA LEU A 266 -1.88 13.79 9.88
C LEU A 266 -3.11 14.70 9.90
N ILE A 267 -4.23 14.18 9.42
CA ILE A 267 -5.59 14.72 9.57
C ILE A 267 -6.53 13.66 10.13
N PRO A 268 -7.60 14.02 10.86
CA PRO A 268 -8.63 13.07 11.26
C PRO A 268 -9.36 12.47 10.04
N ALA A 269 -9.86 11.25 10.20
CA ALA A 269 -10.81 10.62 9.28
C ALA A 269 -12.25 10.73 9.85
N PRO A 270 -13.28 10.97 9.01
CA PRO A 270 -13.18 11.33 7.59
C PRO A 270 -12.52 12.70 7.41
N ALA A 271 -11.83 12.88 6.29
CA ALA A 271 -11.17 14.14 5.98
C ALA A 271 -12.21 15.25 5.79
N GLN A 272 -11.91 16.45 6.30
CA GLN A 272 -12.75 17.63 6.08
C GLN A 272 -12.08 18.51 5.03
N PRO A 273 -12.78 18.92 3.95
CA PRO A 273 -12.17 19.70 2.86
C PRO A 273 -11.46 20.97 3.32
N GLU A 274 -12.04 21.68 4.29
CA GLU A 274 -11.49 22.92 4.84
C GLU A 274 -10.18 22.68 5.60
N LEU A 275 -10.14 21.65 6.44
CA LEU A 275 -8.94 21.27 7.18
C LEU A 275 -7.84 20.77 6.25
N LEU A 276 -8.22 20.00 5.22
CA LEU A 276 -7.27 19.50 4.22
C LEU A 276 -6.71 20.67 3.39
N ARG A 277 -7.56 21.62 2.97
CA ARG A 277 -7.13 22.86 2.33
C ARG A 277 -6.13 23.60 3.20
N ASP A 278 -6.42 23.83 4.48
CA ASP A 278 -5.54 24.60 5.36
C ASP A 278 -4.13 23.97 5.48
N LYS A 279 -4.06 22.65 5.56
CA LYS A 279 -2.78 21.93 5.55
C LYS A 279 -2.07 21.98 4.20
N ILE A 280 -2.80 21.87 3.10
CA ILE A 280 -2.25 22.05 1.75
C ILE A 280 -1.64 23.45 1.64
N GLU A 281 -2.40 24.50 1.98
CA GLU A 281 -1.94 25.88 1.89
C GLU A 281 -0.73 26.16 2.80
N ALA A 282 -0.71 25.60 4.01
CA ALA A 282 0.45 25.69 4.89
C ALA A 282 1.71 25.05 4.29
N LEU A 283 1.56 23.88 3.65
CA LEU A 283 2.66 23.22 2.94
C LEU A 283 3.10 23.98 1.69
N LEU A 284 2.18 24.57 0.94
CA LEU A 284 2.48 25.37 -0.25
C LEU A 284 3.15 26.70 0.07
N ALA A 285 2.89 27.26 1.25
CA ALA A 285 3.57 28.47 1.74
C ALA A 285 4.99 28.20 2.23
N ALA A 286 5.30 26.95 2.61
CA ALA A 286 6.65 26.56 2.98
C ALA A 286 7.54 26.50 1.73
N PRO A 287 8.86 26.80 1.85
CA PRO A 287 9.80 26.55 0.78
C PRO A 287 9.68 25.09 0.35
N ILE A 288 9.69 24.85 -0.96
CA ILE A 288 9.75 23.50 -1.52
C ILE A 288 10.91 22.80 -0.83
N PRO A 289 10.69 21.68 -0.11
CA PRO A 289 11.79 20.94 0.46
C PRO A 289 12.75 20.63 -0.69
N GLN A 290 13.93 21.24 -0.69
CA GLN A 290 15.02 20.71 -1.49
C GLN A 290 15.16 19.28 -1.02
N ALA A 291 14.97 18.30 -1.92
CA ALA A 291 14.96 16.88 -1.63
C ALA A 291 15.99 16.61 -0.54
N ALA A 292 15.54 16.50 0.71
CA ALA A 292 16.44 16.39 1.82
C ALA A 292 17.16 15.08 1.58
N ALA A 293 18.50 15.08 1.63
CA ALA A 293 19.24 13.84 1.63
C ALA A 293 18.55 12.93 2.66
N PRO A 294 18.15 11.71 2.28
CA PRO A 294 17.25 10.88 3.06
C PRO A 294 17.71 10.89 4.52
N GLN A 295 16.86 11.40 5.43
CA GLN A 295 17.28 11.71 6.81
C GLN A 295 17.68 10.47 7.62
N THR A 296 17.57 9.30 7.01
CA THR A 296 18.37 8.12 7.25
C THR A 296 18.35 7.38 5.92
N PRO A 297 19.42 6.73 5.42
CA PRO A 297 19.19 5.69 4.43
C PRO A 297 18.23 4.73 5.12
N ALA A 298 16.96 4.71 4.72
CA ALA A 298 16.01 3.72 5.17
C ALA A 298 16.58 2.41 4.62
N GLY A 299 17.41 1.79 5.46
CA GLY A 299 18.34 0.77 5.03
C GLY A 299 17.56 -0.44 4.60
N THR A 300 18.28 -1.38 4.04
CA THR A 300 17.83 -2.76 3.83
C THR A 300 17.33 -3.45 5.11
N GLU A 301 17.18 -2.76 6.25
CA GLU A 301 16.77 -3.26 7.57
C GLU A 301 15.53 -4.15 7.53
N ASN A 302 14.49 -3.80 6.77
CA ASN A 302 13.30 -4.65 6.65
C ASN A 302 13.59 -5.93 5.85
N LEU A 303 14.35 -5.82 4.76
CA LEU A 303 14.79 -6.96 3.97
C LEU A 303 15.75 -7.85 4.77
N GLU A 304 16.64 -7.25 5.54
CA GLU A 304 17.55 -7.90 6.47
C GLU A 304 16.79 -8.56 7.62
N ALA A 305 15.71 -7.96 8.12
CA ALA A 305 14.86 -8.56 9.14
C ALA A 305 14.16 -9.81 8.61
N VAL A 306 13.63 -9.75 7.38
CA VAL A 306 13.06 -10.94 6.71
C VAL A 306 14.15 -12.00 6.47
N LEU A 307 15.35 -11.60 6.05
CA LEU A 307 16.46 -12.53 5.84
C LEU A 307 16.93 -13.18 7.16
N LYS A 308 17.02 -12.40 8.24
CA LYS A 308 17.34 -12.90 9.60
C LYS A 308 16.27 -13.88 10.09
N LEU A 309 14.99 -13.61 9.80
CA LEU A 309 13.89 -14.53 10.08
C LEU A 309 14.05 -15.84 9.29
N TYR A 310 14.36 -15.78 8.01
CA TYR A 310 14.63 -16.99 7.24
C TYR A 310 15.79 -17.80 7.81
N GLN A 311 16.88 -17.13 8.15
CA GLN A 311 18.05 -17.77 8.75
C GLN A 311 17.74 -18.40 10.11
N SER A 312 16.86 -17.81 10.93
CA SER A 312 16.48 -18.40 12.22
C SER A 312 15.59 -19.63 12.06
N LEU A 313 14.76 -19.68 11.01
CA LEU A 313 13.87 -20.81 10.72
C LEU A 313 14.60 -22.02 10.12
N LEU A 314 15.75 -21.81 9.48
CA LEU A 314 16.55 -22.88 8.86
C LEU A 314 17.62 -23.50 9.77
N ARG A 315 17.73 -23.01 11.01
CA ARG A 315 18.58 -23.60 12.06
C ARG A 315 17.83 -24.69 12.80
#